data_AF-A0A6N7I7R4-F1
#
_entry.id   AF-A0A6N7I7R4-F1
#
_cell.length_a   1.000
_cell.length_b   1.000
_cell.length_c   1.000
_cell.angle_alpha   90.00
_cell.angle_beta   90.00
_cell.angle_gamma   90.00
#
_symmetry.space_group_name_H-M   'P 1'
#
loop_
_entity.id
_entity.type
_entity.pdbx_description
1 polymer ?
#
loop_
_entity_poly.entity_id
_entity_poly.type
_entity_poly.pdbx_seq_one_letter_code
_entity_poly.pdbx_strand_id
1 'polypeptide(L)'
;MTDVPGFQVDGELAVVEEPDAYVVVLADDHADWLARFEKTASFPAREWAENMVRIYNRRRSRRPPPGEAERSAPLVPPGSTPASYHPEGMSR
;
A
#
# COMPACT_ATOMS: atom_id res chain seq x y z
N MET A 1 -20.08 8.43 8.22
CA MET A 1 -19.24 7.33 7.68
C MET A 1 -17.85 7.90 7.58
N THR A 2 -16.99 7.61 8.55
CA THR A 2 -15.69 8.27 8.69
C THR A 2 -14.74 7.68 7.66
N ASP A 3 -14.37 8.47 6.66
CA ASP A 3 -13.24 8.19 5.79
C ASP A 3 -12.01 8.17 6.70
N VAL A 4 -11.49 6.99 7.00
CA VAL A 4 -10.18 6.90 7.67
C VAL A 4 -9.21 7.33 6.60
N PRO A 5 -8.55 8.50 6.72
CA PRO A 5 -7.64 8.95 5.67
C PRO A 5 -6.62 7.83 5.46
N GLY A 6 -6.63 7.27 4.25
CA GLY A 6 -5.67 6.23 3.89
C GLY A 6 -4.29 6.81 4.09
N PHE A 7 -3.55 6.34 5.10
CA PHE A 7 -2.16 6.72 5.33
C PHE A 7 -1.35 6.27 4.11
N GLN A 8 -1.20 7.17 3.14
CA GLN A 8 -0.26 7.00 2.05
C GLN A 8 1.11 7.40 2.57
N VAL A 9 1.96 6.39 2.73
CA VAL A 9 3.38 6.61 2.93
C VAL A 9 3.95 7.17 1.63
N ASP A 10 4.52 8.38 1.66
CA ASP A 10 5.18 9.00 0.52
C ASP A 10 6.70 8.78 0.60
N GLY A 11 7.15 7.60 0.19
CA GLY A 11 8.56 7.32 -0.12
C GLY A 11 8.80 5.85 -0.48
N GLU A 12 10.00 5.53 -0.93
CA GLU A 12 10.43 4.13 -0.97
C GLU A 12 10.68 3.63 0.46
N LEU A 13 10.41 2.35 0.70
CA LEU A 13 10.75 1.72 1.96
C LEU A 13 12.14 1.09 1.90
N ALA A 14 12.81 1.06 3.05
CA ALA A 14 14.07 0.36 3.27
C ALA A 14 14.00 -0.48 4.55
N VAL A 15 14.88 -1.48 4.66
CA VAL A 15 15.08 -2.25 5.89
C VAL A 15 16.36 -1.77 6.57
N VAL A 16 16.26 -1.42 7.84
CA VAL A 16 17.40 -1.16 8.72
C VAL A 16 17.51 -2.33 9.70
N GLU A 17 18.72 -2.89 9.81
CA GLU A 17 19.00 -3.92 10.80
C GLU A 17 19.46 -3.28 12.12
N GLU A 18 18.76 -3.61 13.20
CA GLU A 18 19.12 -3.26 14.57
C GLU A 18 19.58 -4.51 15.35
N PRO A 19 20.18 -4.36 16.54
CA PRO A 19 20.61 -5.50 17.35
C PRO A 19 19.52 -6.55 17.57
N ASP A 20 18.30 -6.11 17.90
CA ASP A 20 17.20 -6.99 18.30
C ASP A 20 16.05 -7.05 17.29
N ALA A 21 16.13 -6.32 16.17
CA ALA A 21 15.03 -6.22 15.22
C ALA A 21 15.48 -5.89 13.80
N TYR A 22 14.56 -6.09 12.85
CA TYR A 22 14.59 -5.48 11.53
C TYR A 22 13.48 -4.43 11.47
N VAL A 23 13.85 -3.20 11.13
CA VAL A 23 12.94 -2.05 11.12
C VAL A 23 12.70 -1.63 9.68
N VAL A 24 11.42 -1.48 9.31
CA VAL A 24 11.02 -0.95 8.00
C VAL A 24 10.78 0.55 8.15
N VAL A 25 11.57 1.33 7.42
CA VAL A 25 11.58 2.80 7.46
C VAL A 25 11.36 3.37 6.07
N LEU A 26 11.09 4.68 6.00
CA LEU A 26 11.22 5.44 4.77
C LEU A 26 12.71 5.54 4.39
N ALA A 27 13.04 5.33 3.12
CA ALA A 27 14.42 5.42 2.64
C ALA A 27 15.01 6.84 2.77
N ASP A 28 14.16 7.87 2.70
CA ASP A 28 14.56 9.27 2.83
C ASP A 28 14.49 9.80 4.27
N ASP A 29 13.84 9.05 5.18
CA ASP A 29 13.75 9.39 6.61
C ASP A 29 13.72 8.13 7.49
N HIS A 30 14.87 7.85 8.11
CA HIS A 30 15.04 6.68 8.96
C HIS A 30 14.55 6.89 10.41
N ALA A 31 14.12 8.11 10.77
CA ALA A 31 13.63 8.41 12.12
C ALA A 31 12.19 7.93 12.36
N ASP A 32 11.39 7.86 11.30
CA ASP A 32 10.00 7.38 11.36
C ASP A 32 9.91 5.94 10.86
N TRP A 33 9.73 5.00 11.79
CA TRP A 33 9.62 3.57 11.48
C TRP A 33 8.17 3.13 11.36
N LEU A 34 7.86 2.43 10.27
CA LEU A 34 6.51 1.98 9.95
C LEU A 34 6.20 0.60 10.54
N ALA A 35 7.22 -0.26 10.63
CA ALA A 35 7.08 -1.60 11.21
C ALA A 35 8.39 -2.05 11.84
N ARG A 36 8.29 -2.81 12.94
CA ARG A 36 9.41 -3.41 13.65
C ARG A 36 9.19 -4.92 13.75
N PHE A 37 10.17 -5.70 13.33
CA PHE A 37 10.16 -7.17 13.40
C PHE A 37 11.26 -7.66 14.34
N GLU A 38 10.88 -8.17 15.51
CA GLU A 38 11.84 -8.66 16.50
C GLU A 38 12.55 -9.94 16.02
N LYS A 39 13.86 -10.01 16.29
CA LYS A 39 14.71 -11.17 16.04
C LYS A 39 14.39 -12.27 17.07
N THR A 40 13.36 -13.05 16.77
CA THR A 40 12.97 -14.21 17.57
C THR A 40 13.28 -15.51 16.81
N ALA A 41 13.49 -16.61 17.53
CA ALA A 41 13.78 -17.91 16.91
C ALA A 41 12.57 -18.51 16.16
N SER A 42 11.36 -18.07 16.49
CA SER A 42 10.10 -18.60 15.95
C SER A 42 9.57 -17.85 14.74
N PHE A 43 10.16 -16.70 14.39
CA PHE A 43 9.66 -15.83 13.32
C PHE A 43 10.81 -15.35 12.41
N PRO A 44 10.73 -15.56 11.08
CA PRO A 44 11.77 -15.14 10.14
C PRO A 44 11.70 -13.64 9.88
N ALA A 45 12.06 -12.83 10.88
CA ALA A 45 11.90 -11.38 10.91
C ALA A 45 12.51 -10.67 9.71
N ARG A 46 13.70 -11.11 9.29
CA ARG A 46 14.43 -10.56 8.14
C ARG A 46 13.64 -10.72 6.84
N GLU A 47 13.22 -11.94 6.56
CA GLU A 47 12.51 -12.28 5.31
C GLU A 47 11.19 -11.51 5.22
N TRP A 48 10.50 -11.34 6.35
CA TRP A 48 9.27 -10.55 6.40
C TRP A 48 9.50 -9.07 6.14
N ALA A 49 10.51 -8.47 6.77
CA ALA A 49 10.86 -7.07 6.53
C ALA A 49 11.24 -6.83 5.05
N GLU A 50 12.13 -7.67 4.51
CA GLU A 50 12.57 -7.59 3.11
C GLU A 50 11.40 -7.80 2.13
N ASN A 51 10.52 -8.77 2.40
CA ASN A 51 9.37 -9.04 1.55
C ASN A 51 8.35 -7.88 1.58
N MET A 52 8.13 -7.25 2.73
CA MET A 52 7.26 -6.09 2.86
C MET A 52 7.78 -4.93 2.01
N VAL A 53 9.06 -4.58 2.14
CA VAL A 53 9.72 -3.54 1.34
C VAL A 53 9.59 -3.85 -0.15
N ARG A 54 9.91 -5.08 -0.56
CA ARG A 54 9.82 -5.51 -1.97
C ARG A 54 8.41 -5.36 -2.54
N ILE A 55 7.39 -5.82 -1.81
CA ILE A 55 6.00 -5.78 -2.27
C ILE A 55 5.53 -4.33 -2.37
N TYR A 56 5.81 -3.53 -1.34
CA TYR A 56 5.40 -2.13 -1.30
C TYR A 56 6.06 -1.33 -2.43
N ASN A 57 7.39 -1.36 -2.54
CA ASN A 57 8.11 -0.60 -3.58
C ASN A 57 7.68 -1.05 -4.98
N ARG A 58 7.49 -2.35 -5.22
CA ARG A 58 6.97 -2.85 -6.51
C ARG A 58 5.58 -2.31 -6.85
N ARG A 59 4.67 -2.22 -5.87
CA ARG A 59 3.32 -1.68 -6.10
C ARG A 59 3.37 -0.17 -6.33
N ARG A 60 4.24 0.53 -5.59
CA ARG A 60 4.50 1.96 -5.74
C ARG A 60 5.01 2.30 -7.15
N SER A 61 6.04 1.60 -7.66
CA SER A 61 6.59 1.85 -9.01
C SER A 61 5.61 1.58 -10.14
N ARG A 62 4.53 0.82 -9.89
CA ARG A 62 3.48 0.51 -10.87
C ARG A 62 2.29 1.47 -10.79
N ARG A 63 2.22 2.30 -9.74
CA ARG A 63 1.14 3.26 -9.58
C ARG A 63 1.46 4.48 -10.47
N PRO A 64 0.52 4.96 -11.29
CA PRO A 64 0.69 6.23 -11.98
C PRO A 64 0.93 7.34 -10.93
N PRO A 65 1.82 8.30 -11.18
CA PRO A 65 2.01 9.41 -10.27
C PRO A 65 0.67 10.14 -10.03
N PRO A 66 0.48 10.73 -8.84
CA PRO A 66 -0.69 11.55 -8.55
C PRO A 66 -0.83 12.62 -9.65
N GLY A 67 -1.96 12.60 -10.37
CA GLY A 67 -2.24 13.50 -11.51
C GLY A 67 -2.15 12.86 -12.91
N GLU A 68 -1.51 11.70 -13.09
CA GLU A 68 -1.54 10.96 -14.37
C GLU A 68 -2.68 9.94 -14.44
N ALA A 69 -3.05 9.33 -13.30
CA ALA A 69 -4.20 8.42 -13.23
C ALA A 69 -5.52 9.11 -13.64
N GLU A 70 -5.64 10.42 -13.39
CA GLU A 70 -6.79 11.23 -13.81
C GLU A 70 -6.71 11.65 -15.29
N ARG A 71 -5.51 11.75 -15.88
CA ARG A 71 -5.32 12.04 -17.31
C ARG A 71 -5.44 10.82 -18.21
N SER A 72 -5.14 9.63 -17.69
CA SER A 72 -5.18 8.36 -18.42
C SER A 72 -6.37 7.47 -18.04
N ALA A 73 -7.27 7.94 -17.18
CA ALA A 73 -8.60 7.35 -17.07
C ALA A 73 -9.25 7.43 -18.46
N PRO A 74 -9.85 6.34 -18.99
CA PRO A 74 -10.75 6.48 -20.12
C PRO A 74 -11.77 7.54 -19.72
N LEU A 75 -11.99 8.54 -20.58
CA LEU A 75 -13.09 9.48 -20.43
C LEU A 75 -14.37 8.66 -20.42
N VAL A 76 -14.80 8.20 -19.25
CA VAL A 76 -16.16 7.70 -19.07
C VAL A 76 -17.00 8.96 -19.15
N PRO A 77 -17.77 9.18 -20.24
CA PRO A 77 -18.62 10.35 -20.29
C PRO A 77 -19.56 10.31 -19.07
N PRO A 78 -19.82 11.45 -18.41
CA PRO A 78 -20.75 11.48 -17.29
C PRO A 78 -22.13 11.04 -17.81
N GLY A 79 -22.55 9.83 -17.46
CA GLY A 79 -23.81 9.23 -17.92
C GLY A 79 -23.78 7.73 -18.23
N SER A 80 -22.62 7.07 -18.27
CA SER A 80 -22.57 5.61 -18.48
C SER A 80 -22.57 4.85 -17.16
N THR A 81 -23.76 4.52 -16.66
CA THR A 81 -23.96 3.45 -15.68
C THR A 81 -23.25 2.17 -16.17
N PRO A 82 -22.54 1.41 -15.30
CA PRO A 82 -22.07 0.09 -15.67
C PRO A 82 -23.27 -0.76 -16.07
N ALA A 83 -23.24 -1.35 -17.26
CA ALA A 83 -24.23 -2.34 -17.65
C ALA A 83 -24.10 -3.53 -16.71
N SER A 84 -25.16 -3.80 -15.94
CA SER A 84 -25.34 -4.96 -15.03
C SER A 84 -24.97 -4.75 -13.56
N TYR A 85 -25.77 -3.94 -12.86
CA TYR A 85 -26.20 -4.31 -11.52
C TYR A 85 -27.74 -4.23 -11.48
N HIS A 86 -28.40 -5.39 -11.54
CA HIS A 86 -29.83 -5.53 -11.28
C HIS A 86 -30.00 -6.20 -9.92
N PRO A 87 -30.29 -5.46 -8.84
CA PRO A 87 -30.73 -6.06 -7.58
C PRO A 87 -32.24 -6.22 -7.59
N GLU A 88 -32.80 -6.90 -8.60
CA GLU A 88 -34.23 -7.27 -8.60
C GLU A 88 -34.31 -8.77 -8.31
N GLY A 89 -34.03 -9.11 -7.04
CA GLY A 89 -34.03 -10.47 -6.51
C GLY A 89 -34.49 -10.55 -5.06
N MET A 90 -35.27 -9.57 -4.60
CA MET A 90 -36.00 -9.65 -3.33
C MET A 90 -37.43 -9.16 -3.54
N SER A 91 -38.22 -9.94 -4.28
CA SER A 91 -39.67 -9.93 -4.12
C SER A 91 -40.04 -10.94 -3.04
N ARG A 92 -40.53 -10.38 -1.93
CA ARG A 92 -41.44 -10.91 -0.89
C ARG A 92 -41.43 -12.38 -0.54
#